data_AF-A0A9R1VTI8-F1
#
_entry.id   AF-A0A9R1VTI8-F1
#
_cell.length_a   1.000
_cell.length_b   1.000
_cell.length_c   1.000
_cell.angle_alpha   90.00
_cell.angle_beta   90.00
_cell.angle_gamma   90.00
#
_symmetry.space_group_name_H-M   'P 1'
#
loop_
_entity.id
_entity.type
_entity.pdbx_description
1 polymer ?
#
loop_
_entity_poly.entity_id
_entity_poly.type
_entity_poly.pdbx_seq_one_letter_code
_entity_poly.pdbx_strand_id
1 'polypeptide(L)'
;MAPSHLEKVLREHIADGQPRTHRPWKKIIVVVEGIYSIEGELCKLPEIVSICKKYKAYVYLDEAHNIGAVGKTGKGVCELLGVDTADVDIMMGTFTKSFGSCGGYIDGSKELIKY
;
A
#
# COMPACT_ATOMS: atom_id res chain seq x y z
N MET A 1 -6.61 -10.76 -0.28
CA MET A 1 -7.77 -10.16 -1.02
C MET A 1 -7.55 -10.30 -2.52
N ALA A 2 -8.56 -10.70 -3.30
CA ALA A 2 -8.44 -10.74 -4.76
C ALA A 2 -8.49 -9.31 -5.36
N PRO A 3 -7.62 -8.97 -6.34
CA PRO A 3 -7.64 -7.65 -7.00
C PRO A 3 -9.00 -7.28 -7.60
N SER A 4 -9.76 -8.27 -8.10
CA SER A 4 -11.12 -8.06 -8.60
C SER A 4 -12.09 -7.55 -7.54
N HIS A 5 -11.92 -7.96 -6.28
CA HIS A 5 -12.72 -7.47 -5.17
C HIS A 5 -12.39 -6.00 -4.85
N LEU A 6 -11.11 -5.64 -4.84
CA LEU A 6 -10.67 -4.25 -4.65
C LEU A 6 -11.27 -3.34 -5.73
N GLU A 7 -11.16 -3.74 -7.00
CA GLU A 7 -11.73 -2.96 -8.10
C GLU A 7 -13.25 -2.81 -7.97
N LYS A 8 -13.97 -3.86 -7.57
CA LYS A 8 -15.41 -3.79 -7.30
C LYS A 8 -15.72 -2.76 -6.20
N VAL A 9 -15.05 -2.84 -5.06
CA VAL A 9 -15.26 -1.93 -3.93
C VAL A 9 -14.97 -0.48 -4.32
N LEU A 10 -13.87 -0.21 -5.03
CA LEU A 10 -13.54 1.12 -5.51
C LEU A 10 -14.62 1.66 -6.44
N ARG A 11 -15.08 0.86 -7.41
CA ARG A 11 -16.15 1.28 -8.34
C ARG A 11 -17.44 1.64 -7.61
N GLU A 12 -17.86 0.81 -6.66
CA GLU A 12 -19.05 1.04 -5.85
C GLU A 12 -18.93 2.34 -5.05
N HIS A 13 -17.83 2.52 -4.30
CA HIS A 13 -17.67 3.69 -3.43
C HIS A 13 -17.40 5.00 -4.19
N ILE A 14 -16.81 4.92 -5.38
CA ILE A 14 -16.68 6.09 -6.27
C ILE A 14 -18.05 6.50 -6.82
N ALA A 15 -18.91 5.53 -7.17
CA ALA A 15 -20.24 5.79 -7.70
C ALA A 15 -21.21 6.30 -6.62
N ASP A 16 -21.23 5.65 -5.46
CA ASP A 16 -22.16 5.96 -4.36
C ASP A 16 -21.76 7.19 -3.55
N GLY A 17 -20.46 7.51 -3.56
CA GLY A 17 -19.89 8.59 -2.76
C GLY A 17 -19.89 8.27 -1.25
N GLN A 18 -19.92 9.32 -0.43
CA GLN A 18 -19.91 9.19 1.02
C GLN A 18 -21.27 8.67 1.56
N PRO A 19 -21.32 7.68 2.45
CA PRO A 19 -22.56 7.00 2.86
C PRO A 19 -23.71 7.89 3.36
N ARG A 20 -23.40 9.05 3.94
CA ARG A 20 -24.41 9.97 4.50
C ARG A 20 -24.77 11.14 3.59
N THR A 21 -23.85 11.55 2.72
CA THR A 21 -24.01 12.80 1.95
C THR A 21 -24.09 12.55 0.45
N HIS A 22 -23.75 11.34 0.00
CA HIS A 22 -23.56 10.96 -1.40
C HIS A 22 -22.61 11.90 -2.17
N ARG A 23 -21.82 12.70 -1.44
CA ARG A 23 -20.81 13.56 -2.05
C ARG A 23 -19.64 12.70 -2.52
N PRO A 24 -18.99 13.06 -3.64
CA PRO A 24 -17.78 12.39 -4.07
C PRO A 24 -16.71 12.40 -2.97
N TRP A 25 -15.93 11.32 -2.92
CA TRP A 25 -14.72 11.27 -2.12
C TRP A 25 -13.67 12.22 -2.71
N LYS A 26 -13.03 13.03 -1.86
CA LYS A 26 -11.95 13.92 -2.31
C LYS A 26 -10.64 13.17 -2.54
N LYS A 27 -10.39 12.16 -1.70
CA LYS A 27 -9.24 11.26 -1.77
C LYS A 27 -9.71 9.88 -1.32
N ILE A 28 -9.18 8.85 -1.97
CA ILE A 28 -9.36 7.46 -1.59
C ILE A 28 -7.97 6.89 -1.39
N ILE A 29 -7.73 6.24 -0.25
CA ILE A 29 -6.46 5.62 0.07
C ILE A 29 -6.73 4.12 0.25
N VAL A 30 -5.99 3.30 -0.46
CA VAL A 30 -6.00 1.85 -0.36
C VAL A 30 -4.80 1.45 0.48
N VAL A 31 -5.08 0.86 1.65
CA VAL A 31 -4.06 0.42 2.61
C VAL A 31 -3.88 -1.08 2.49
N VAL A 32 -2.64 -1.52 2.29
CA VAL A 32 -2.30 -2.94 2.10
C VAL A 32 -1.02 -3.30 2.86
N GLU A 33 -0.96 -4.51 3.38
CA GLU A 33 0.27 -5.11 3.88
C GLU A 33 0.99 -5.83 2.74
N GLY A 34 2.31 -5.65 2.62
CA GLY A 34 3.10 -6.34 1.60
C GLY A 34 3.10 -7.86 1.78
N ILE A 35 3.26 -8.31 3.04
CA ILE A 35 3.10 -9.70 3.48
C ILE A 35 2.12 -9.68 4.64
N TYR A 36 1.01 -10.40 4.50
CA TYR A 36 0.01 -10.53 5.56
C TYR A 36 0.57 -11.39 6.69
N SER A 37 0.66 -10.82 7.89
CA SER A 37 1.41 -11.40 9.01
C SER A 37 0.91 -12.76 9.52
N ILE A 38 -0.39 -13.04 9.38
CA ILE A 38 -1.00 -14.26 9.91
C ILE A 38 -0.80 -15.44 8.96
N GLU A 39 -1.04 -15.22 7.66
CA GLU A 39 -0.97 -16.27 6.64
C GLU A 39 0.40 -16.35 5.96
N GLY A 40 1.21 -15.30 6.04
CA GLY A 40 2.47 -15.17 5.30
C GLY A 40 2.27 -14.97 3.79
N GLU A 41 1.04 -14.66 3.35
CA GLU A 41 0.72 -14.47 1.93
C GLU A 41 1.26 -13.12 1.43
N LEU A 42 1.91 -13.13 0.26
CA LEU A 42 2.27 -11.91 -0.45
C LEU A 42 1.03 -11.24 -1.03
N CYS A 43 0.91 -9.93 -0.86
CA CYS A 43 -0.12 -9.19 -1.58
C CYS A 43 0.14 -9.20 -3.10
N LYS A 44 -0.94 -9.09 -3.87
CA LYS A 44 -0.89 -8.94 -5.33
C LYS A 44 -0.58 -7.48 -5.71
N LEU A 45 0.60 -7.01 -5.26
CA LEU A 45 0.98 -5.59 -5.32
C LEU A 45 0.92 -4.99 -6.73
N PRO A 46 1.45 -5.65 -7.79
CA PRO A 46 1.39 -5.08 -9.14
C PRO A 46 -0.05 -4.81 -9.61
N GLU A 47 -0.97 -5.74 -9.35
CA GLU A 47 -2.37 -5.62 -9.72
C GLU A 47 -3.09 -4.56 -8.88
N ILE A 48 -2.81 -4.52 -7.57
CA ILE A 48 -3.36 -3.50 -6.66
C ILE A 48 -2.94 -2.09 -7.10
N VAL A 49 -1.65 -1.89 -7.37
CA VAL A 49 -1.11 -0.61 -7.86
C VAL A 49 -1.74 -0.21 -9.19
N SER A 50 -1.86 -1.15 -10.13
CA SER A 50 -2.50 -0.90 -11.43
C SER A 50 -3.96 -0.45 -11.28
N ILE A 51 -4.72 -1.10 -10.39
CA ILE A 51 -6.11 -0.72 -10.09
C ILE A 51 -6.16 0.67 -9.43
N CYS A 52 -5.30 0.93 -8.44
CA CYS A 52 -5.29 2.23 -7.75
C CYS A 52 -4.99 3.37 -8.72
N LYS A 53 -4.01 3.19 -9.61
CA LYS A 53 -3.71 4.12 -10.72
C LYS A 53 -4.92 4.37 -11.63
N LYS A 54 -5.61 3.29 -12.05
CA LYS A 54 -6.81 3.38 -12.90
C LYS A 54 -7.91 4.25 -12.28
N TYR A 55 -8.10 4.16 -10.97
CA TYR A 55 -9.15 4.90 -10.25
C TYR A 55 -8.66 6.16 -9.53
N LYS A 56 -7.39 6.55 -9.73
CA LYS A 56 -6.74 7.69 -9.04
C LYS A 56 -6.85 7.59 -7.52
N ALA A 57 -6.78 6.38 -6.99
CA ALA A 57 -6.67 6.11 -5.57
C ALA A 57 -5.19 6.07 -5.18
N TYR A 58 -4.89 6.52 -3.96
CA TYR A 58 -3.54 6.46 -3.39
C TYR A 58 -3.28 5.07 -2.80
N VAL A 59 -2.02 4.64 -2.80
CA VAL A 59 -1.56 3.39 -2.18
C VAL A 59 -0.76 3.69 -0.92
N TYR A 60 -1.18 3.09 0.19
CA TYR A 60 -0.39 2.99 1.41
C TYR A 60 0.05 1.53 1.55
N LEU A 61 1.36 1.30 1.54
CA LEU A 61 1.97 -0.01 1.70
C LEU A 61 2.62 -0.13 3.08
N ASP A 62 2.15 -1.08 3.88
CA ASP A 62 2.79 -1.51 5.12
C ASP A 62 3.82 -2.62 4.79
N GLU A 63 5.08 -2.29 5.00
CA GLU A 63 6.23 -3.17 4.80
C GLU A 63 6.76 -3.81 6.08
N ALA A 64 6.07 -3.69 7.21
CA ALA A 64 6.59 -4.09 8.52
C ALA A 64 7.04 -5.57 8.59
N HIS A 65 6.40 -6.47 7.84
CA HIS A 65 6.71 -7.90 7.81
C HIS A 65 7.64 -8.33 6.66
N ASN A 66 8.12 -7.40 5.84
CA ASN A 66 8.87 -7.74 4.64
C ASN A 66 10.11 -6.88 4.39
N ILE A 67 10.15 -5.62 4.85
CA ILE A 67 11.36 -4.82 4.81
C ILE A 67 12.49 -5.49 5.59
N GLY A 68 13.69 -5.53 4.99
CA GLY A 68 14.85 -6.24 5.52
C GLY A 68 14.80 -7.77 5.42
N ALA A 69 13.65 -8.36 5.03
CA ALA A 69 13.47 -9.81 4.95
C ALA A 69 13.35 -10.34 3.52
N VAL A 70 12.79 -9.56 2.59
CA VAL A 70 12.58 -9.96 1.19
C VAL A 70 13.12 -8.92 0.20
N GLY A 71 13.21 -9.32 -1.07
CA GLY A 71 13.90 -8.58 -2.11
C GLY A 71 15.40 -8.90 -2.10
N LYS A 72 16.05 -8.78 -3.26
CA LYS A 72 17.46 -9.16 -3.42
C LYS A 72 18.39 -8.38 -2.48
N THR A 73 18.03 -7.14 -2.14
CA THR A 73 18.80 -6.26 -1.24
C THR A 73 18.08 -5.98 0.07
N GLY A 74 16.98 -6.69 0.36
CA GLY A 74 16.18 -6.48 1.57
C GLY A 74 15.27 -5.26 1.50
N LYS A 75 15.01 -4.70 0.31
CA LYS A 75 14.19 -3.49 0.14
C LYS A 75 12.68 -3.75 0.16
N GLY A 76 12.24 -4.95 0.58
CA GLY A 76 10.84 -5.25 0.75
C GLY A 76 10.14 -5.76 -0.51
N VAL A 77 8.81 -5.70 -0.50
CA VAL A 77 7.99 -6.37 -1.51
C VAL A 77 8.00 -5.66 -2.86
N CYS A 78 8.24 -4.35 -2.88
CA CYS A 78 8.40 -3.61 -4.14
C CYS A 78 9.58 -4.17 -4.96
N GLU A 79 10.74 -4.38 -4.33
CA GLU A 79 11.91 -4.99 -4.99
C GLU A 79 11.64 -6.45 -5.39
N LEU A 80 10.99 -7.22 -4.52
CA LEU A 80 10.67 -8.63 -4.78
C LEU A 80 9.75 -8.80 -6.00
N LEU A 81 8.74 -7.94 -6.13
CA LEU A 81 7.67 -8.06 -7.13
C LEU A 81 7.90 -7.17 -8.37
N GLY A 82 9.01 -6.42 -8.41
CA GLY A 82 9.35 -5.54 -9.53
C GLY A 82 8.40 -4.34 -9.66
N VAL A 83 7.84 -3.87 -8.54
CA VAL A 83 6.99 -2.68 -8.49
C VAL A 83 7.87 -1.47 -8.21
N ASP A 84 7.77 -0.43 -9.05
CA ASP A 84 8.46 0.82 -8.80
C ASP A 84 7.90 1.48 -7.54
N THR A 85 8.77 1.83 -6.59
CA THR A 85 8.40 2.55 -5.36
C THR A 85 7.71 3.89 -5.65
N ALA A 86 7.96 4.50 -6.82
CA ALA A 86 7.28 5.72 -7.24
C ALA A 86 5.77 5.52 -7.50
N ASP A 87 5.32 4.27 -7.63
CA ASP A 87 3.92 3.92 -7.82
C ASP A 87 3.19 3.65 -6.49
N VAL A 88 3.88 3.79 -5.37
CA VAL A 88 3.35 3.66 -4.01
C VAL A 88 3.47 5.01 -3.32
N ASP A 89 2.33 5.60 -2.94
CA ASP A 89 2.30 6.97 -2.44
C ASP A 89 2.88 7.12 -1.03
N ILE A 90 2.65 6.11 -0.20
CA ILE A 90 3.12 6.06 1.18
C ILE A 90 3.62 4.64 1.47
N MET A 91 4.86 4.53 1.93
CA MET A 91 5.40 3.28 2.45
C MET A 91 5.64 3.44 3.94
N MET A 92 5.26 2.42 4.71
CA MET A 92 5.52 2.36 6.14
C MET A 92 6.41 1.17 6.43
N GLY A 93 7.40 1.36 7.30
CA GLY A 93 8.21 0.26 7.81
C GLY A 93 8.50 0.40 9.29
N THR A 94 8.98 -0.70 9.88
CA THR A 94 9.36 -0.74 11.29
C THR A 94 10.79 -1.26 11.45
N PHE A 95 11.48 -0.75 12.47
CA PHE A 95 12.78 -1.28 12.89
C PHE A 95 12.64 -2.39 13.93
N THR A 96 11.44 -2.65 14.45
CA THR A 96 11.21 -3.61 15.56
C THR A 96 11.19 -5.08 15.17
N LYS A 97 11.22 -5.40 13.86
CA LYS A 97 11.12 -6.76 13.34
C LYS A 97 12.45 -7.21 12.73
N SER A 98 12.56 -7.24 11.40
CA SER A 98 13.75 -7.71 10.68
C SER A 98 15.04 -7.01 11.11
N PHE A 99 14.95 -5.75 11.56
CA PHE A 99 16.10 -4.95 11.98
C PHE A 99 16.47 -5.08 13.47
N GLY A 100 15.66 -5.75 14.29
CA GLY A 100 15.97 -6.01 15.71
C GLY A 100 16.20 -4.76 16.58
N SER A 101 15.61 -3.62 16.22
CA SER A 101 15.80 -2.32 16.88
C SER A 101 14.46 -1.71 17.32
N CYS A 102 14.36 -0.39 17.47
CA CYS A 102 13.14 0.31 17.87
C CYS A 102 12.76 1.45 16.92
N GLY A 103 11.47 1.76 16.87
CA GLY A 103 10.90 2.82 16.03
C GLY A 103 10.36 2.32 14.69
N GLY A 104 9.83 3.26 13.91
CA GLY A 104 9.31 3.03 12.57
C GLY A 104 9.42 4.30 11.74
N TYR A 105 9.10 4.19 10.46
CA TYR A 105 9.24 5.27 9.51
C TYR A 105 8.07 5.29 8.52
N ILE A 106 7.85 6.48 7.95
CA ILE A 106 7.03 6.68 6.76
C ILE A 106 7.96 7.20 5.68
N ASP A 107 7.92 6.58 4.51
CA ASP A 107 8.58 7.05 3.29
C ASP A 107 7.53 7.46 2.25
N GLY A 108 7.89 8.45 1.43
CA GLY A 108 7.01 9.07 0.46
C GLY A 108 7.60 10.34 -0.11
N SER A 109 6.82 11.05 -0.92
CA SER A 109 7.31 12.28 -1.55
C SER A 109 7.71 13.35 -0.52
N LYS A 110 8.67 14.20 -0.89
CA LYS A 110 9.11 15.32 -0.03
C LYS A 110 7.97 16.27 0.35
N GLU A 111 6.99 16.43 -0.53
CA GLU A 111 5.80 17.21 -0.23
C GLU A 111 4.97 16.54 0.86
N LEU A 112 4.75 15.23 0.75
CA LEU A 112 4.00 14.45 1.74
C LEU A 112 4.63 14.48 3.14
N ILE A 113 5.95 14.40 3.25
CA ILE A 113 6.66 14.35 4.54
C ILE A 113 6.73 15.73 5.23
N LYS A 114 6.64 16.83 4.49
CA LYS A 114 6.84 18.19 5.01
C LYS A 114 5.56 18.90 5.47
N TYR A 115 4.39 18.34 5.19
CA TYR A 115 3.09 18.88 5.58
C TYR A 115 2.57 18.20 6.85
#